data_AF-A0A087TC06-F1
#
_entry.id   AF-A0A087TC06-F1
#
_cell.length_a   1.000
_cell.length_b   1.000
_cell.length_c   1.000
_cell.angle_alpha   90.00
_cell.angle_beta   90.00
_cell.angle_gamma   90.00
#
_symmetry.space_group_name_H-M   'P 1'
#
loop_
_entity.id
_entity.type
_entity.pdbx_description
1 polymer ?
#
loop_
_entity_poly.entity_id
_entity_poly.type
_entity_poly.pdbx_seq_one_letter_code
_entity_poly.pdbx_strand_id
1 'polypeptide(L)' 'MLQHKIIEIRDSDYTSPMILVEVAGRDSRPCIDSRKLNKLTKTQFSPLPNIEQRVETSRRKIYNPFGFNKGILANTIN' A
#
# COMPACT_ATOMS: atom_id res chain seq x y z
N MET A 1 -10.38 -0.07 11.07
CA MET A 1 -10.31 0.75 9.84
C MET A 1 -11.38 1.85 9.82
N LEU A 2 -12.66 1.54 10.04
CA LEU A 2 -13.75 2.55 10.18
C LEU A 2 -13.47 3.59 11.27
N GLN A 3 -13.17 3.16 12.50
CA GLN A 3 -12.84 4.06 13.62
C GLN A 3 -11.63 4.98 13.35
N HIS A 4 -10.72 4.54 12.48
CA HIS A 4 -9.51 5.29 12.13
C HIS A 4 -9.74 6.18 10.89
N LYS A 5 -10.98 6.25 10.38
CA LYS A 5 -11.38 7.02 9.19
C LYS A 5 -10.60 6.68 7.91
N ILE A 6 -10.12 5.44 7.82
CA ILE A 6 -9.41 4.93 6.63
C ILE A 6 -10.41 4.43 5.57
N ILE A 7 -11.58 3.97 6.01
CA ILE A 7 -12.67 3.51 5.15
C ILE A 7 -13.99 4.10 5.66
N GLU A 8 -14.98 4.16 4.78
CA GLU A 8 -16.35 4.61 5.07
C GLU A 8 -17.36 3.65 4.46
N ILE A 9 -18.59 3.68 4.97
CA ILE A 9 -19.69 2.91 4.39
C ILE A 9 -20.19 3.67 3.18
N ARG A 10 -20.25 3.00 2.03
CA ARG A 10 -20.73 3.55 0.77
C ARG A 10 -21.63 2.54 0.08
N ASP A 11 -22.63 3.07 -0.61
CA ASP A 11 -23.36 2.32 -1.63
C ASP A 11 -22.73 2.64 -2.98
N SER A 12 -22.25 1.61 -3.69
CA SER A 12 -21.52 1.76 -4.95
C SER A 12 -21.83 0.61 -5.88
N ASP A 13 -21.95 0.92 -7.18
CA ASP A 13 -22.13 -0.07 -8.24
C ASP A 13 -20.89 -0.97 -8.45
N TYR A 14 -19.75 -0.62 -7.83
CA TYR A 14 -18.50 -1.36 -7.92
C TYR A 14 -18.20 -2.05 -6.59
N THR A 15 -17.93 -3.35 -6.66
CA THR A 15 -17.50 -4.15 -5.52
C THR A 15 -16.34 -5.06 -5.89
N SER A 16 -15.46 -5.31 -4.93
CA SER A 16 -14.38 -6.30 -5.03
C SER A 16 -14.43 -7.17 -3.77
N PRO A 17 -14.27 -8.49 -3.90
CA PRO A 17 -14.38 -9.38 -2.77
C PRO A 17 -13.23 -9.14 -1.78
N MET A 18 -13.53 -9.32 -0.49
CA MET A 18 -12.53 -9.31 0.58
C MET A 18 -12.18 -10.75 0.96
N ILE A 19 -10.90 -11.05 1.03
CA ILE A 19 -10.32 -12.33 1.39
C ILE A 19 -9.62 -12.17 2.73
N LEU A 20 -9.87 -13.07 3.67
CA LEU A 20 -9.15 -13.12 4.93
C LEU A 20 -7.93 -14.03 4.76
N VAL A 21 -6.74 -13.45 4.89
CA VAL A 21 -5.48 -14.19 4.77
C VAL A 21 -4.93 -14.48 6.15
N GLU A 22 -4.86 -15.76 6.51
CA GLU A 22 -4.23 -16.19 7.75
C GLU A 22 -2.70 -16.06 7.65
N VAL A 23 -2.08 -15.60 8.73
CA VAL A 23 -0.62 -15.44 8.82
C VAL A 23 -0.16 -16.10 10.11
N ALA A 24 0.79 -17.02 10.02
CA ALA A 24 1.31 -17.73 11.20
C ALA A 24 1.82 -16.73 12.25
N GLY A 25 1.32 -16.87 13.49
CA GLY A 25 1.72 -16.04 14.63
C GLY A 25 1.29 -14.58 14.55
N ARG A 26 0.34 -14.21 13.68
CA ARG A 26 -0.20 -12.85 13.57
C ARG A 26 -1.71 -12.89 13.31
N ASP A 27 -2.37 -11.78 13.55
CA ASP A 27 -3.78 -11.64 13.17
C ASP A 27 -3.97 -11.82 11.67
N SER A 28 -5.05 -12.49 11.32
CA SER A 28 -5.50 -12.63 9.94
C SER A 28 -5.68 -11.26 9.29
N ARG A 29 -5.19 -11.11 8.05
CA ARG A 29 -5.18 -9.85 7.32
C ARG A 29 -6.32 -9.80 6.31
N PRO A 30 -7.20 -8.78 6.36
CA PRO A 30 -8.15 -8.56 5.28
C PRO A 30 -7.42 -8.05 4.03
N CYS A 31 -7.63 -8.72 2.91
CA CYS A 31 -7.06 -8.40 1.60
C CYS A 31 -8.20 -8.18 0.60
N ILE A 32 -8.17 -7.09 -0.15
CA ILE A 32 -9.15 -6.82 -1.21
C ILE A 32 -8.59 -7.36 -2.53
N ASP A 33 -9.38 -8.15 -3.26
CA ASP A 33 -8.98 -8.64 -4.57
C ASP A 33 -9.16 -7.57 -5.66
N SER A 34 -8.15 -6.73 -5.82
CA SER A 34 -8.14 -5.65 -6.82
C SER A 34 -7.73 -6.10 -8.23
N ARG A 35 -7.65 -7.40 -8.53
CA ARG A 35 -7.16 -7.87 -9.85
C ARG A 35 -8.01 -7.37 -11.01
N LYS A 36 -9.34 -7.37 -10.86
CA LYS A 36 -10.27 -6.84 -11.88
C LYS A 36 -10.11 -5.32 -12.01
N LEU A 37 -10.01 -4.63 -10.87
CA LEU A 37 -9.83 -3.17 -10.84
C LEU A 37 -8.53 -2.76 -11.54
N ASN A 38 -7.41 -3.42 -11.24
CA ASN A 38 -6.10 -3.13 -11.83
C ASN A 38 -6.08 -3.28 -13.36
N LYS A 39 -6.95 -4.10 -13.95
CA LYS A 39 -7.08 -4.24 -15.40
C LYS A 39 -7.87 -3.10 -16.04
N LEU A 40 -8.77 -2.48 -15.29
CA LEU A 40 -9.62 -1.38 -15.77
C LEU A 40 -8.94 -0.02 -15.57
N THR A 41 -8.11 0.11 -14.54
CA THR A 41 -7.43 1.36 -14.20
C THR A 41 -6.20 1.58 -15.08
N LYS A 42 -5.95 2.84 -15.49
CA LYS A 42 -4.71 3.22 -16.15
C LYS A 42 -3.57 3.32 -15.14
N THR A 43 -2.48 2.60 -15.40
CA THR A 43 -1.27 2.68 -14.56
C THR A 43 -0.57 4.02 -14.77
N GLN A 44 -0.53 4.86 -13.72
CA GLN A 44 0.31 6.05 -13.69
C GLN A 44 1.70 5.64 -13.19
N PHE A 45 2.70 5.64 -14.07
CA PHE A 45 4.06 5.29 -13.70
C PHE A 45 4.77 6.50 -13.09
N SER A 46 5.01 6.45 -11.79
CA SER A 46 5.94 7.37 -11.14
C SER A 46 7.34 6.74 -11.16
N PRO A 47 8.37 7.42 -11.68
CA PRO A 47 9.71 6.84 -11.76
C PRO A 47 10.27 6.68 -10.34
N LEU A 48 10.24 5.45 -9.84
CA LEU A 48 10.97 5.09 -8.63
C LEU A 48 12.44 4.86 -8.98
N PRO A 49 13.38 5.53 -8.31
CA PRO A 49 14.80 5.35 -8.60
C PRO A 49 15.22 3.91 -8.28
N ASN A 50 16.12 3.38 -9.09
CA ASN A 50 16.68 2.05 -8.89
C ASN A 50 17.37 1.99 -7.51
N ILE A 51 17.25 0.84 -6.83
CA ILE A 51 17.88 0.59 -5.53
C ILE A 51 19.39 0.88 -5.59
N GLU A 52 20.09 0.44 -6.63
CA GLU A 52 21.54 0.65 -6.75
C GLU A 52 21.91 2.14 -6.82
N GLN A 53 21.12 2.95 -7.54
CA GLN A 53 21.31 4.40 -7.60
C GLN A 53 21.11 5.07 -6.23
N ARG A 54 20.15 4.58 -5.45
CA ARG A 54 19.91 5.09 -4.08
C ARG A 54 21.04 4.71 -3.12
N VAL A 55 21.54 3.47 -3.22
CA VAL A 55 22.61 2.96 -2.34
C VAL A 55 23.93 3.68 -2.61
N GLU A 56 24.28 3.91 -3.87
CA GLU A 56 25.51 4.64 -4.21
C GLU A 56 25.49 6.07 -3.66
N THR A 57 24.33 6.73 -3.71
CA THR A 57 24.15 8.08 -3.16
C THR A 57 24.29 8.10 -1.63
N SER A 58 23.94 7.02 -0.93
CA SER A 58 23.97 6.95 0.54
C SER A 58 25.29 6.47 1.13
N ARG A 59 26.18 5.83 0.35
CA ARG A 59 27.48 5.29 0.80
C ARG A 59 28.44 6.30 1.44
N ARG A 60 28.24 7.61 1.23
CA ARG A 60 29.07 8.69 1.80
C ARG A 60 28.53 9.27 3.12
N LYS A 61 27.45 8.71 3.68
CA LYS A 61 26.81 9.22 4.91
C LYS A 61 26.53 8.08 5.88
N ILE A 62 26.54 8.38 7.18
CA ILE A 62 25.97 7.49 8.21
C ILE A 62 24.48 7.35 7.92
N TYR A 63 24.02 6.14 7.64
CA TYR A 63 22.64 5.86 7.23
C TYR A 63 21.87 5.15 8.34
N ASN A 64 20.73 5.71 8.74
CA ASN A 64 19.77 5.05 9.62
C ASN A 64 18.50 4.72 8.83
N PRO A 65 18.20 3.44 8.57
CA PRO A 65 17.00 3.05 7.84
C PRO A 65 15.75 3.32 8.68
N PHE A 66 14.97 4.32 8.29
CA PHE A 66 13.63 4.55 8.84
C PHE A 66 12.57 3.94 7.93
N GLY A 67 11.84 2.95 8.42
CA GLY A 67 10.80 2.24 7.68
C GLY A 67 9.40 2.75 8.02
N PHE A 68 8.55 2.89 6.99
CA PHE A 68 7.14 3.21 7.17
C PHE A 68 6.26 1.96 6.99
N ASN A 69 5.73 1.41 8.08
CA ASN A 69 4.90 0.20 8.06
C ASN A 69 3.50 0.40 7.43
N LYS A 70 3.07 1.66 7.21
CA LYS A 70 1.74 2.01 6.67
C LYS A 70 1.81 3.12 5.62
N GLY A 71 2.91 3.20 4.87
CA GLY A 71 3.14 4.30 3.92
C GLY A 71 2.02 4.51 2.90
N ILE A 72 1.37 3.42 2.44
CA ILE A 72 0.25 3.50 1.49
C ILE A 72 -0.99 4.17 2.13
N LEU A 73 -1.25 3.92 3.42
CA LEU A 73 -2.39 4.50 4.14
C LEU A 73 -2.15 5.95 4.53
N ALA A 74 -0.90 6.42 4.49
CA ALA A 74 -0.55 7.81 4.80
C ALA A 74 -0.88 8.78 3.65
N ASN A 75 -1.05 8.27 2.43
CA ASN A 75 -1.46 9.05 1.26
C ASN A 75 -2.98 9.18 1.23
N THR A 76 -3.55 9.91 2.18
CA THR A 76 -4.96 10.34 2.08
C THR A 76 -4.94 11.71 1.39
N ILE A 77 -5.37 11.75 0.12
CA ILE A 77 -5.54 12.99 -0.63
C ILE A 77 -6.68 13.77 0.05
N ASN A 78 -6.43 15.04 0.39
CA ASN A 78 -7.46 15.99 0.86
C ASN A 78 -8.58 16.15 -0.16
#